data_AF-A0A3S4WK05-F1
#
_entry.id   AF-A0A3S4WK05-F1
#
_cell.length_a   1.000
_cell.length_b   1.000
_cell.length_c   1.000
_cell.angle_alpha   90.00
_cell.angle_beta   90.00
_cell.angle_gamma   90.00
#
_symmetry.space_group_name_H-M   'P 1'
#
loop_
_entity.id
_entity.type
_entity.pdbx_description
1 polymer ?
#
loop_
_entity_poly.entity_id
_entity_poly.type
_entity_poly.pdbx_seq_one_letter_code
_entity_poly.pdbx_strand_id
1 'polypeptide(L)'
;MRTKATDVEFRGSNLSLGADSLETVSSTSLSTLATEVQTLRDHATALDARVDMAIIHNTGDTGNVPQTGTLSYEVPGKDSTDPVAVQQQLGTTIGQFGGEIASSGHKRNDPRIAVLESYMGKWNANQTVMGSMYDELGEEGTLALTTTVGLHTGVRPGSSDEQVATAKKTLELLKAGLNTATSGWSDEKAEKFGKNLIDVAVNGVSSNSRYAKVSSGGPLTEALAFLVYNNSEASGSFIYGAATPSRLPRAEGRRRRKEESVRIDRHFEIPSPSL
;
A
#
# COMPACT_ATOMS: atom_id res chain seq x y z
N MET A 1 -54.11 -66.45 -0.21
CA MET A 1 -54.78 -65.17 0.11
C MET A 1 -53.80 -64.34 0.93
N ARG A 2 -53.59 -63.07 0.56
CA ARG A 2 -52.51 -62.19 1.03
C ARG A 2 -52.69 -61.75 2.48
N THR A 3 -51.63 -61.84 3.29
CA THR A 3 -51.45 -61.08 4.54
C THR A 3 -50.13 -60.32 4.45
N LYS A 4 -50.20 -59.03 4.10
CA LYS A 4 -49.15 -58.03 4.33
C LYS A 4 -49.80 -56.65 4.35
N ALA A 5 -49.94 -56.07 5.54
CA ALA A 5 -50.07 -54.63 5.79
C ALA A 5 -50.10 -54.38 7.31
N THR A 6 -49.00 -54.65 8.01
CA THR A 6 -48.82 -54.18 9.41
C THR A 6 -47.41 -53.62 9.68
N ASP A 7 -46.51 -53.70 8.70
CA ASP A 7 -45.10 -53.30 8.89
C ASP A 7 -44.72 -51.95 8.25
N VAL A 8 -45.70 -51.26 7.65
CA VAL A 8 -45.49 -49.93 7.03
C VAL A 8 -45.90 -48.80 7.99
N GLU A 9 -46.94 -49.00 8.81
CA GLU A 9 -47.39 -48.00 9.79
C GLU A 9 -46.40 -47.82 10.94
N PHE A 10 -45.65 -48.87 11.32
CA PHE A 10 -44.63 -48.78 12.37
C PHE A 10 -43.38 -47.99 11.93
N ARG A 11 -43.10 -47.92 10.61
CA ARG A 11 -41.98 -47.14 10.08
C ARG A 11 -42.32 -45.68 9.75
N GLY A 12 -43.59 -45.38 9.47
CA GLY A 12 -44.06 -44.00 9.28
C GLY A 12 -43.96 -43.16 10.56
N SER A 13 -44.28 -43.76 11.71
CA SER A 13 -44.22 -43.08 13.01
C SER A 13 -42.80 -42.74 13.46
N ASN A 14 -41.80 -43.57 13.12
CA ASN A 14 -40.40 -43.31 13.47
C ASN A 14 -39.72 -42.30 12.52
N LEU A 15 -40.21 -42.14 11.29
CA LEU A 15 -39.74 -41.08 10.39
C LEU A 15 -40.33 -39.70 10.78
N SER A 16 -41.58 -39.65 11.26
CA SER A 16 -42.16 -38.42 11.83
C SER A 16 -41.47 -38.00 13.13
N LEU A 17 -41.09 -38.94 14.00
CA LEU A 17 -40.38 -38.64 15.26
C LEU A 17 -38.90 -38.24 15.04
N GLY A 18 -38.29 -38.65 13.92
CA GLY A 18 -36.96 -38.20 13.50
C GLY A 18 -36.97 -36.83 12.80
N ALA A 19 -38.09 -36.44 12.18
CA ALA A 19 -38.24 -35.11 11.58
C ALA A 19 -38.34 -34.01 12.66
N ASP A 20 -39.01 -34.27 13.78
CA ASP A 20 -39.05 -33.35 14.94
C ASP A 20 -37.67 -33.20 15.62
N SER A 21 -36.77 -34.19 15.44
CA SER A 21 -35.38 -34.11 15.89
C SER A 21 -34.46 -33.30 14.94
N LEU A 22 -34.94 -32.98 13.74
CA LEU A 22 -34.30 -32.04 12.80
C LEU A 22 -34.84 -30.61 12.94
N GLU A 23 -36.06 -30.44 13.47
CA GLU A 23 -36.61 -29.13 13.86
C GLU A 23 -35.92 -28.51 15.10
N THR A 24 -35.05 -29.27 15.77
CA THR A 24 -34.43 -28.86 17.05
C THR A 24 -32.92 -28.74 16.98
N VAL A 25 -32.31 -28.56 15.79
CA VAL A 25 -31.05 -27.83 15.77
C VAL A 25 -31.39 -26.37 16.06
N SER A 26 -31.40 -26.03 17.35
CA SER A 26 -31.67 -24.69 17.84
C SER A 26 -30.94 -23.67 16.95
N SER A 27 -31.66 -22.71 16.39
CA SER A 27 -31.07 -21.60 15.61
C SER A 27 -29.94 -20.93 16.39
N THR A 28 -30.06 -20.88 17.72
CA THR A 28 -29.01 -20.49 18.65
C THR A 28 -27.74 -21.34 18.49
N SER A 29 -27.82 -22.67 18.51
CA SER A 29 -26.66 -23.57 18.34
C SER A 29 -26.01 -23.43 16.97
N LEU A 30 -26.80 -23.23 15.90
CA LEU A 30 -26.28 -22.94 14.56
C LEU A 30 -25.61 -21.56 14.48
N SER A 31 -26.17 -20.56 15.16
CA SER A 31 -25.59 -19.22 15.22
C SER A 31 -24.29 -19.19 16.05
N THR A 32 -24.23 -19.97 17.13
CA THR A 32 -23.02 -20.16 17.94
C THR A 32 -21.94 -20.85 17.10
N LEU A 33 -22.27 -21.94 16.41
CA LEU A 33 -21.32 -22.63 15.52
C LEU A 33 -20.81 -21.71 14.40
N ALA A 34 -21.69 -20.93 13.78
CA ALA A 34 -21.28 -19.94 12.77
C ALA A 34 -20.32 -18.89 13.35
N THR A 35 -20.58 -18.44 14.58
CA THR A 35 -19.72 -17.49 15.30
C THR A 35 -18.36 -18.09 15.66
N GLU A 36 -18.33 -19.35 16.14
CA GLU A 36 -17.09 -20.08 16.44
C GLU A 36 -16.25 -20.32 15.20
N VAL A 37 -16.88 -20.72 14.08
CA VAL A 37 -16.20 -20.89 12.80
C VAL A 37 -15.64 -19.57 12.30
N GLN A 38 -16.35 -18.46 12.48
CA GLN A 38 -15.83 -17.14 12.11
C GLN A 38 -14.64 -16.74 13.00
N THR A 39 -14.74 -16.97 14.30
CA THR A 39 -13.64 -16.71 15.26
C THR A 39 -12.38 -17.52 14.91
N LEU A 40 -12.54 -18.79 14.53
CA LEU A 40 -11.43 -19.64 14.08
C LEU A 40 -10.77 -19.11 12.80
N ARG A 41 -11.57 -18.64 11.84
CA ARG A 41 -11.04 -18.01 10.61
C ARG A 41 -10.26 -16.75 10.93
N ASP A 42 -10.82 -15.91 11.78
CA ASP A 42 -10.22 -14.66 12.24
C ASP A 42 -8.87 -14.89 12.94
N HIS A 43 -8.81 -15.88 13.84
CA HIS A 43 -7.56 -16.31 14.48
C HIS A 43 -6.55 -16.89 13.48
N ALA A 44 -7.00 -17.70 12.51
CA ALA A 44 -6.12 -18.25 11.49
C ALA A 44 -5.50 -17.14 10.62
N THR A 45 -6.29 -16.15 10.21
CA THR A 45 -5.80 -14.99 9.47
C THR A 45 -4.84 -14.14 10.29
N ALA A 46 -5.13 -13.91 11.57
CA ALA A 46 -4.23 -13.19 12.47
C ALA A 46 -2.90 -13.95 12.66
N LEU A 47 -2.94 -15.27 12.81
CA LEU A 47 -1.74 -16.10 12.93
C LEU A 47 -0.91 -16.04 11.65
N ASP A 48 -1.54 -16.14 10.49
CA ASP A 48 -0.86 -16.07 9.19
C ASP A 48 -0.16 -14.72 8.99
N ALA A 49 -0.84 -13.62 9.34
CA ALA A 49 -0.23 -12.28 9.33
C ALA A 49 0.96 -12.15 10.29
N ARG A 50 0.89 -12.76 11.49
CA ARG A 50 2.01 -12.78 12.44
C ARG A 50 3.21 -13.58 11.93
N VAL A 51 2.97 -14.70 11.26
CA VAL A 51 4.03 -15.49 10.62
C VAL A 51 4.73 -14.65 9.55
N ASP A 52 3.96 -13.98 8.70
CA ASP A 52 4.53 -13.11 7.66
C ASP A 52 5.34 -11.95 8.25
N MET A 53 4.84 -11.27 9.28
CA MET A 53 5.59 -10.23 10.01
C MET A 53 6.90 -10.78 10.57
N ALA A 54 6.85 -11.95 11.22
CA ALA A 54 8.04 -12.58 11.78
C ALA A 54 9.09 -12.87 10.69
N ILE A 55 8.66 -13.39 9.54
CA ILE A 55 9.56 -13.63 8.41
C ILE A 55 10.15 -12.33 7.86
N ILE A 56 9.35 -11.26 7.70
CA ILE A 56 9.84 -9.96 7.23
C ILE A 56 10.93 -9.42 8.17
N HIS A 57 10.66 -9.39 9.48
CA HIS A 57 11.62 -8.92 10.47
C HIS A 57 12.93 -9.71 10.45
N ASN A 58 12.85 -11.03 10.24
CA ASN A 58 14.03 -11.90 10.21
C ASN A 58 14.71 -11.98 8.82
N THR A 59 14.10 -11.41 7.78
CA THR A 59 14.69 -11.33 6.44
C THR A 59 15.82 -10.30 6.39
N GLY A 60 15.66 -9.19 7.13
CA GLY A 60 16.63 -8.11 7.29
C GLY A 60 17.10 -7.46 5.98
N ASP A 61 18.17 -6.68 6.08
CA ASP A 61 18.73 -5.89 4.96
C ASP A 61 19.33 -6.73 3.82
N THR A 62 19.63 -8.00 4.08
CA THR A 62 20.23 -8.91 3.10
C THR A 62 19.20 -9.66 2.27
N GLY A 63 17.91 -9.59 2.63
CA GLY A 63 16.84 -10.32 1.94
C GLY A 63 16.91 -11.84 2.13
N ASN A 64 17.56 -12.31 3.19
CA ASN A 64 17.70 -13.74 3.46
C ASN A 64 16.45 -14.23 4.19
N VAL A 65 15.49 -14.77 3.45
CA VAL A 65 14.28 -15.36 4.04
C VAL A 65 14.68 -16.58 4.89
N PRO A 66 14.39 -16.60 6.20
CA PRO A 66 14.69 -17.76 7.03
C PRO A 66 13.85 -18.96 6.58
N GLN A 67 14.52 -20.08 6.28
CA GLN A 67 13.82 -21.30 5.85
C GLN A 67 13.49 -22.25 7.00
N THR A 68 14.24 -22.20 8.10
CA THR A 68 14.05 -23.04 9.30
C THR A 68 14.51 -22.29 10.55
N GLY A 69 14.06 -22.72 11.73
CA GLY A 69 14.48 -22.20 13.03
C GLY A 69 13.43 -21.36 13.75
N THR A 70 13.81 -20.81 14.90
CA THR A 70 12.94 -19.95 15.71
C THR A 70 12.92 -18.55 15.13
N LEU A 71 11.76 -18.10 14.65
CA LEU A 71 11.53 -16.72 14.24
C LEU A 71 11.19 -15.89 15.48
N SER A 72 11.89 -14.78 15.68
CA SER A 72 11.60 -13.83 16.75
C SER A 72 11.34 -12.47 16.15
N TYR A 73 10.28 -11.80 16.55
CA TYR A 73 10.05 -10.41 16.20
C TYR A 73 9.46 -9.69 17.39
N GLU A 74 9.81 -8.43 17.55
CA GLU A 74 9.18 -7.56 18.52
C GLU A 74 7.95 -6.93 17.85
N VAL A 75 6.78 -7.10 18.45
CA VAL A 75 5.59 -6.36 18.03
C VAL A 75 5.77 -4.93 18.54
N PRO A 76 5.87 -3.91 17.67
CA PRO A 76 5.91 -2.54 18.14
C PRO A 76 4.55 -2.18 18.77
N GLY A 77 4.58 -1.83 20.06
CA GLY A 77 3.38 -1.47 20.83
C GLY A 77 2.75 -2.64 21.57
N LYS A 78 1.41 -2.62 21.72
CA LYS A 78 0.67 -3.66 22.44
C LYS A 78 0.33 -4.80 21.49
N ASP A 79 0.74 -6.02 21.84
CA ASP A 79 0.29 -7.21 21.12
C ASP A 79 -1.25 -7.28 21.17
N SER A 80 -1.88 -7.35 20.00
CA SER A 80 -3.33 -7.33 19.85
C SER A 80 -3.81 -8.67 19.31
N THR A 81 -4.81 -9.25 19.96
CA THR A 81 -5.51 -10.44 19.45
C THR A 81 -6.61 -10.10 18.44
N ASP A 82 -6.87 -8.81 18.20
CA ASP A 82 -7.82 -8.35 17.18
C ASP A 82 -7.22 -8.58 15.78
N PRO A 83 -7.85 -9.41 14.91
CA PRO A 83 -7.35 -9.69 13.57
C PRO A 83 -7.13 -8.44 12.72
N VAL A 84 -7.97 -7.41 12.87
CA VAL A 84 -7.84 -6.17 12.09
C VAL A 84 -6.59 -5.42 12.54
N ALA A 85 -6.36 -5.30 13.84
CA ALA A 85 -5.15 -4.67 14.39
C ALA A 85 -3.87 -5.42 13.94
N VAL A 86 -3.90 -6.75 13.91
CA VAL A 86 -2.77 -7.57 13.43
C VAL A 86 -2.51 -7.33 11.94
N GLN A 87 -3.56 -7.21 11.12
CA GLN A 87 -3.43 -6.87 9.70
C GLN A 87 -2.87 -5.45 9.49
N GLN A 88 -3.25 -4.49 10.34
CA GLN A 88 -2.67 -3.14 10.30
C GLN A 88 -1.17 -3.15 10.62
N GLN A 89 -0.79 -3.93 11.64
CA GLN A 89 0.62 -4.13 11.99
C GLN A 89 1.38 -4.76 10.82
N LEU A 90 0.83 -5.81 10.20
CA LEU A 90 1.44 -6.41 9.02
C LEU A 90 1.61 -5.40 7.88
N GLY A 91 0.57 -4.62 7.59
CA GLY A 91 0.66 -3.57 6.56
C GLY A 91 1.78 -2.58 6.85
N THR A 92 1.88 -2.12 8.09
CA THR A 92 2.97 -1.26 8.56
C THR A 92 4.33 -1.94 8.37
N THR A 93 4.48 -3.21 8.75
CA THR A 93 5.73 -3.97 8.57
C THR A 93 6.12 -4.12 7.10
N ILE A 94 5.16 -4.39 6.20
CA ILE A 94 5.41 -4.42 4.75
C ILE A 94 5.82 -3.03 4.25
N GLY A 95 5.17 -1.97 4.73
CA GLY A 95 5.50 -0.58 4.40
C GLY A 95 6.91 -0.19 4.84
N GLN A 96 7.32 -0.57 6.05
CA GLN A 96 8.68 -0.37 6.55
C GLN A 96 9.71 -1.11 5.70
N PHE A 97 9.47 -2.39 5.40
CA PHE A 97 10.33 -3.19 4.53
C PHE A 97 10.47 -2.59 3.12
N GLY A 98 9.35 -2.16 2.52
CA GLY A 98 9.35 -1.42 1.26
C GLY A 98 10.13 -0.10 1.38
N GLY A 99 9.98 0.61 2.50
CA GLY A 99 10.70 1.84 2.79
C GLY A 99 12.21 1.65 2.90
N GLU A 100 12.66 0.55 3.48
CA GLU A 100 14.08 0.16 3.55
C GLU A 100 14.65 -0.16 2.17
N ILE A 101 13.89 -0.87 1.32
CA ILE A 101 14.26 -1.09 -0.08
C ILE A 101 14.44 0.26 -0.78
N ALA A 102 13.44 1.15 -0.69
CA ALA A 102 13.45 2.45 -1.35
C ALA A 102 14.60 3.37 -0.87
N SER A 103 14.83 3.44 0.44
CA SER A 103 15.87 4.31 1.03
C SER A 103 17.30 3.79 0.83
N SER A 104 17.46 2.48 0.65
CA SER A 104 18.78 1.86 0.38
C SER A 104 19.27 2.06 -1.05
N GLY A 105 18.39 2.50 -1.97
CA GLY A 105 18.69 2.68 -3.39
C GLY A 105 18.82 1.35 -4.15
N HIS A 106 19.11 1.45 -5.46
CA HIS A 106 19.21 0.28 -6.33
C HIS A 106 20.41 -0.61 -5.96
N LYS A 107 20.12 -1.88 -5.65
CA LYS A 107 21.11 -2.96 -5.50
C LYS A 107 20.91 -3.98 -6.61
N ARG A 108 21.97 -4.33 -7.35
CA ARG A 108 21.87 -5.39 -8.37
C ARG A 108 21.48 -6.71 -7.69
N ASN A 109 20.54 -7.45 -8.29
CA ASN A 109 20.05 -8.74 -7.77
C ASN A 109 19.46 -8.65 -6.35
N ASP A 110 18.79 -7.54 -5.99
CA ASP A 110 18.23 -7.38 -4.65
C ASP A 110 17.16 -8.45 -4.33
N PRO A 111 17.45 -9.42 -3.44
CA PRO A 111 16.51 -10.50 -3.13
C PRO A 111 15.25 -9.99 -2.43
N ARG A 112 15.32 -8.81 -1.80
CA ARG A 112 14.17 -8.20 -1.10
C ARG A 112 13.02 -7.87 -2.04
N ILE A 113 13.27 -7.68 -3.33
CA ILE A 113 12.23 -7.41 -4.33
C ILE A 113 11.31 -8.62 -4.52
N ALA A 114 11.87 -9.83 -4.55
CA ALA A 114 11.08 -11.08 -4.63
C ALA A 114 10.30 -11.33 -3.33
N VAL A 115 10.89 -10.98 -2.19
CA VAL A 115 10.22 -11.05 -0.89
C VAL A 115 9.02 -10.10 -0.85
N LEU A 116 9.22 -8.84 -1.25
CA LEU A 116 8.15 -7.86 -1.36
C LEU A 116 7.05 -8.33 -2.33
N GLU A 117 7.44 -8.85 -3.51
CA GLU A 117 6.50 -9.42 -4.48
C GLU A 117 5.61 -10.50 -3.89
N SER A 118 6.18 -11.43 -3.11
CA SER A 118 5.43 -12.50 -2.44
C SER A 118 4.37 -11.95 -1.47
N TYR A 119 4.76 -11.02 -0.58
CA TYR A 119 3.82 -10.47 0.41
C TYR A 119 2.75 -9.60 -0.23
N MET A 120 3.13 -8.79 -1.23
CA MET A 120 2.14 -8.02 -1.98
C MET A 120 1.21 -8.95 -2.77
N GLY A 121 1.70 -10.06 -3.33
CA GLY A 121 0.87 -11.05 -4.01
C GLY A 121 -0.14 -11.72 -3.09
N LYS A 122 0.23 -11.98 -1.84
CA LYS A 122 -0.64 -12.60 -0.83
C LYS A 122 -1.69 -11.63 -0.29
N TRP A 123 -1.30 -10.39 0.01
CA TRP A 123 -2.15 -9.45 0.75
C TRP A 123 -2.77 -8.33 -0.08
N ASN A 124 -2.54 -8.29 -1.40
CA ASN A 124 -2.96 -7.18 -2.28
C ASN A 124 -4.44 -6.81 -2.16
N ALA A 125 -5.30 -7.82 -2.01
CA ALA A 125 -6.75 -7.64 -1.96
C ALA A 125 -7.26 -7.21 -0.57
N ASN A 126 -6.39 -7.19 0.46
CA ASN A 126 -6.77 -6.82 1.81
C ASN A 126 -6.60 -5.30 2.02
N GLN A 127 -7.72 -4.59 2.13
CA GLN A 127 -7.76 -3.14 2.33
C GLN A 127 -7.07 -2.67 3.61
N THR A 128 -7.17 -3.43 4.70
CA THR A 128 -6.53 -3.10 5.98
C THR A 128 -5.01 -3.14 5.86
N VAL A 129 -4.47 -4.21 5.25
CA VAL A 129 -3.03 -4.39 5.08
C VAL A 129 -2.49 -3.36 4.09
N MET A 130 -3.11 -3.22 2.90
CA MET A 130 -2.65 -2.27 1.89
C MET A 130 -2.80 -0.82 2.37
N GLY A 131 -3.92 -0.47 3.01
CA GLY A 131 -4.12 0.85 3.59
C GLY A 131 -3.02 1.24 4.58
N SER A 132 -2.67 0.32 5.49
CA SER A 132 -1.62 0.58 6.49
C SER A 132 -0.21 0.60 5.88
N MET A 133 0.04 -0.22 4.85
CA MET A 133 1.30 -0.19 4.09
C MET A 133 1.53 1.18 3.43
N TYR A 134 0.52 1.71 2.75
CA TYR A 134 0.61 3.01 2.09
C TYR A 134 0.60 4.19 3.07
N ASP A 135 -0.03 4.04 4.24
CA ASP A 135 0.08 5.02 5.33
C ASP A 135 1.50 5.11 5.90
N GLU A 136 2.18 3.97 6.08
CA GLU A 136 3.56 3.92 6.54
C GLU A 136 4.56 4.44 5.49
N LEU A 137 4.35 4.10 4.21
CA LEU A 137 5.20 4.61 3.13
C LEU A 137 5.02 6.12 2.93
N GLY A 138 3.78 6.59 3.05
CA GLY A 138 3.38 7.93 2.60
C GLY A 138 3.59 8.12 1.09
N GLU A 139 3.35 9.33 0.61
CA GLU A 139 3.47 9.67 -0.81
C GLU A 139 4.92 9.62 -1.29
N GLU A 140 5.87 10.10 -0.47
CA GLU A 140 7.29 10.04 -0.77
C GLU A 140 7.81 8.61 -0.87
N GLY A 141 7.47 7.75 0.10
CA GLY A 141 7.91 6.36 0.10
C GLY A 141 7.28 5.54 -1.01
N THR A 142 6.02 5.83 -1.35
CA THR A 142 5.31 5.20 -2.48
C THR A 142 6.05 5.45 -3.78
N LEU A 143 6.33 6.72 -4.10
CA LEU A 143 7.07 7.07 -5.32
C LEU A 143 8.50 6.51 -5.29
N ALA A 144 9.19 6.64 -4.16
CA ALA A 144 10.56 6.17 -4.00
C ALA A 144 10.67 4.66 -4.20
N LEU A 145 9.73 3.88 -3.67
CA LEU A 145 9.67 2.43 -3.83
C LEU A 145 9.38 2.05 -5.28
N THR A 146 8.36 2.65 -5.90
CA THR A 146 8.02 2.41 -7.31
C THR A 146 9.20 2.74 -8.22
N THR A 147 9.87 3.87 -8.02
CA THR A 147 11.10 4.22 -8.77
C THR A 147 12.18 3.18 -8.54
N THR A 148 12.44 2.79 -7.29
CA THR A 148 13.50 1.84 -6.95
C THR A 148 13.28 0.48 -7.62
N VAL A 149 12.07 -0.07 -7.52
CA VAL A 149 11.69 -1.32 -8.20
C VAL A 149 11.78 -1.16 -9.73
N GLY A 150 11.34 -0.01 -10.26
CA GLY A 150 11.41 0.31 -11.68
C GLY A 150 12.83 0.23 -12.27
N LEU A 151 13.85 0.58 -11.50
CA LEU A 151 15.25 0.47 -11.94
C LEU A 151 15.68 -0.98 -12.25
N HIS A 152 14.98 -1.99 -11.73
CA HIS A 152 15.25 -3.41 -11.99
C HIS A 152 14.57 -3.93 -13.27
N THR A 153 13.75 -3.12 -13.95
CA THR A 153 13.02 -3.56 -15.16
C THR A 153 13.84 -3.52 -16.46
N GLY A 154 15.15 -3.23 -16.38
CA GLY A 154 16.07 -3.23 -17.52
C GLY A 154 16.62 -1.86 -17.91
N VAL A 155 16.32 -0.79 -17.16
CA VAL A 155 16.91 0.55 -17.34
C VAL A 155 18.42 0.53 -17.07
N ARG A 156 18.89 -0.41 -16.22
CA ARG A 156 20.32 -0.62 -15.95
C ARG A 156 20.80 -1.97 -16.52
N PRO A 157 21.93 -2.00 -17.25
CA PRO A 157 22.48 -3.24 -17.79
C PRO A 157 22.89 -4.20 -16.68
N GLY A 158 22.64 -5.50 -16.87
CA GLY A 158 23.09 -6.57 -15.98
C GLY A 158 22.03 -7.24 -15.09
N SER A 159 20.75 -6.89 -15.21
CA SER A 159 19.66 -7.66 -14.58
C SER A 159 19.34 -8.91 -15.40
N SER A 160 19.06 -10.04 -14.75
CA SER A 160 18.59 -11.25 -15.43
C SER A 160 17.13 -11.12 -15.89
N ASP A 161 16.70 -11.92 -16.87
CA ASP A 161 15.30 -11.93 -17.33
C ASP A 161 14.32 -12.23 -16.19
N GLU A 162 14.70 -13.14 -15.27
CA GLU A 162 13.94 -13.45 -14.07
C GLU A 162 13.79 -12.22 -13.17
N GLN A 163 14.85 -11.46 -12.94
CA GLN A 163 14.79 -10.23 -12.14
C GLN A 163 13.92 -9.16 -12.75
N VAL A 164 14.02 -9.00 -14.08
CA VAL A 164 13.17 -8.07 -14.82
C VAL A 164 11.70 -8.49 -14.69
N ALA A 165 11.41 -9.78 -14.80
CA ALA A 165 10.05 -10.31 -14.64
C ALA A 165 9.52 -10.10 -13.22
N THR A 166 10.29 -10.42 -12.19
CA THR A 166 9.92 -10.16 -10.80
C THR A 166 9.66 -8.68 -10.57
N ALA A 167 10.57 -7.79 -11.00
CA ALA A 167 10.41 -6.35 -10.83
C ALA A 167 9.14 -5.80 -11.50
N LYS A 168 8.84 -6.25 -12.74
CA LYS A 168 7.59 -5.88 -13.43
C LYS A 168 6.37 -6.34 -12.66
N LYS A 169 6.38 -7.58 -12.16
CA LYS A 169 5.29 -8.12 -11.35
C LYS A 169 5.11 -7.32 -10.04
N THR A 170 6.21 -6.99 -9.37
CA THR A 170 6.19 -6.14 -8.16
C THR A 170 5.62 -4.75 -8.46
N LEU A 171 5.93 -4.13 -9.60
CA LEU A 171 5.34 -2.84 -9.99
C LEU A 171 3.82 -2.93 -10.16
N GLU A 172 3.34 -3.95 -10.88
CA GLU A 172 1.89 -4.16 -11.03
C GLU A 172 1.21 -4.39 -9.67
N LEU A 173 1.85 -5.15 -8.78
CA LEU A 173 1.35 -5.38 -7.43
C LEU A 173 1.35 -4.10 -6.59
N LEU A 174 2.36 -3.23 -6.72
CA LEU A 174 2.35 -1.90 -6.09
C LEU A 174 1.15 -1.10 -6.57
N LYS A 175 0.94 -1.00 -7.88
CA LYS A 175 -0.21 -0.29 -8.44
C LYS A 175 -1.55 -0.86 -7.96
N ALA A 176 -1.74 -2.17 -8.04
CA ALA A 176 -2.95 -2.84 -7.55
C ALA A 176 -3.16 -2.62 -6.05
N GLY A 177 -2.08 -2.66 -5.25
CA GLY A 177 -2.16 -2.43 -3.80
C GLY A 177 -2.59 -1.01 -3.47
N LEU A 178 -2.11 -0.02 -4.25
CA LEU A 178 -2.52 1.37 -4.10
C LEU A 178 -4.00 1.55 -4.45
N ASN A 179 -4.50 0.83 -5.46
CA ASN A 179 -5.91 0.82 -5.81
C ASN A 179 -6.77 0.26 -4.68
N THR A 180 -6.35 -0.87 -4.10
CA THR A 180 -7.01 -1.47 -2.94
C THR A 180 -7.02 -0.49 -1.75
N ALA A 181 -5.89 0.13 -1.44
CA ALA A 181 -5.77 1.08 -0.33
C ALA A 181 -6.65 2.31 -0.52
N THR A 182 -6.57 2.95 -1.70
CA THR A 182 -7.33 4.18 -2.01
C THR A 182 -8.83 3.95 -2.11
N SER A 183 -9.27 2.72 -2.39
CA SER A 183 -10.68 2.31 -2.36
C SER A 183 -11.20 2.03 -0.94
N GLY A 184 -10.31 1.69 0.00
CA GLY A 184 -10.65 1.50 1.41
C GLY A 184 -10.56 2.77 2.26
N TRP A 185 -9.92 3.82 1.75
CA TRP A 185 -9.81 5.11 2.44
C TRP A 185 -11.07 5.97 2.30
N SER A 186 -11.18 7.00 3.16
CA SER A 186 -12.16 8.07 2.92
C SER A 186 -11.80 8.87 1.67
N ASP A 187 -12.81 9.45 1.01
CA ASP A 187 -12.62 10.28 -0.18
C ASP A 187 -11.62 11.42 0.06
N GLU A 188 -11.74 12.12 1.18
CA GLU A 188 -10.83 13.21 1.56
C GLU A 188 -9.38 12.73 1.66
N LYS A 189 -9.14 11.56 2.26
CA LYS A 189 -7.80 11.00 2.40
C LYS A 189 -7.24 10.59 1.04
N ALA A 190 -8.04 9.89 0.23
CA ALA A 190 -7.63 9.45 -1.10
C ALA A 190 -7.30 10.63 -2.03
N GLU A 191 -8.16 11.66 -2.04
CA GLU A 191 -7.92 12.89 -2.80
C GLU A 191 -6.64 13.60 -2.35
N LYS A 192 -6.47 13.78 -1.03
CA LYS A 192 -5.29 14.42 -0.46
C LYS A 192 -4.01 13.66 -0.81
N PHE A 193 -4.03 12.34 -0.67
CA PHE A 193 -2.88 11.49 -1.01
C PHE A 193 -2.53 11.61 -2.49
N GLY A 194 -3.52 11.51 -3.39
CA GLY A 194 -3.32 11.66 -4.84
C GLY A 194 -2.70 13.02 -5.21
N LYS A 195 -3.20 14.10 -4.62
CA LYS A 195 -2.65 15.44 -4.82
C LYS A 195 -1.21 15.58 -4.30
N ASN A 196 -0.96 15.11 -3.08
CA ASN A 196 0.37 15.16 -2.48
C ASN A 196 1.40 14.34 -3.27
N LEU A 197 0.97 13.24 -3.91
CA LEU A 197 1.81 12.43 -4.78
C LEU A 197 2.30 13.22 -6.01
N ILE A 198 1.44 14.06 -6.60
CA ILE A 198 1.84 15.02 -7.64
C ILE A 198 2.86 16.03 -7.09
N ASP A 199 2.57 16.61 -5.93
CA ASP A 199 3.43 17.61 -5.30
C ASP A 199 4.84 17.05 -5.04
N VAL A 200 4.94 15.81 -4.56
CA VAL A 200 6.23 15.13 -4.35
C VAL A 200 6.92 14.81 -5.69
N ALA A 201 6.19 14.33 -6.69
CA ALA A 201 6.79 14.01 -8.00
C ALA A 201 7.36 15.26 -8.68
N VAL A 202 6.69 16.41 -8.55
CA VAL A 202 7.09 17.69 -9.16
C VAL A 202 8.19 18.38 -8.37
N ASN A 203 8.06 18.47 -7.04
CA ASN A 203 8.99 19.24 -6.20
C ASN A 203 10.15 18.40 -5.66
N GLY A 204 10.08 17.07 -5.82
CA GLY A 204 11.02 16.14 -5.25
C GLY A 204 10.71 15.78 -3.80
N VAL A 205 11.43 14.78 -3.31
CA VAL A 205 11.39 14.32 -1.91
C VAL A 205 12.10 15.34 -1.01
N SER A 206 11.56 15.58 0.18
CA SER A 206 12.19 16.44 1.18
C SER A 206 13.62 15.99 1.51
N SER A 207 14.56 16.93 1.64
CA SER A 207 15.95 16.62 2.00
C SER A 207 16.11 15.96 3.37
N ASN A 208 15.11 16.11 4.25
CA ASN A 208 15.08 15.50 5.57
C ASN A 208 14.36 14.13 5.58
N SER A 209 13.85 13.69 4.44
CA SER A 209 13.18 12.39 4.31
C SER A 209 14.19 11.25 4.31
N ARG A 210 13.78 10.08 4.83
CA ARG A 210 14.54 8.84 4.67
C ARG A 210 14.73 8.44 3.20
N TYR A 211 13.91 8.98 2.30
CA TYR A 211 13.95 8.73 0.86
C TYR A 211 14.76 9.75 0.07
N ALA A 212 15.45 10.70 0.72
CA ALA A 212 16.17 11.79 0.04
C ALA A 212 17.25 11.33 -0.96
N LYS A 213 17.70 10.07 -0.87
CA LYS A 213 18.65 9.45 -1.83
C LYS A 213 18.00 9.10 -3.17
N VAL A 214 16.68 8.94 -3.22
CA VAL A 214 15.95 8.80 -4.47
C VAL A 214 15.80 10.20 -5.05
N SER A 215 16.81 10.60 -5.85
CA SER A 215 16.96 11.96 -6.34
C SER A 215 15.71 12.48 -7.05
N SER A 216 15.35 13.72 -6.74
CA SER A 216 14.33 14.54 -7.41
C SER A 216 14.50 14.60 -8.93
N GLY A 217 13.38 14.62 -9.68
CA GLY A 217 13.36 14.75 -11.15
C GLY A 217 12.72 13.55 -11.87
N GLY A 218 13.00 13.40 -13.17
CA GLY A 218 12.39 12.43 -14.11
C GLY A 218 11.93 11.07 -13.57
N PRO A 219 12.72 10.36 -12.74
CA PRO A 219 12.36 9.05 -12.19
C PRO A 219 11.11 9.06 -11.27
N LEU A 220 10.84 10.14 -10.54
CA LEU A 220 9.64 10.25 -9.70
C LEU A 220 8.39 10.55 -10.55
N THR A 221 8.54 11.35 -11.61
CA THR A 221 7.44 11.59 -12.56
C THR A 221 7.10 10.34 -13.37
N GLU A 222 8.07 9.48 -13.67
CA GLU A 222 7.84 8.18 -14.31
C GLU A 222 7.10 7.21 -13.37
N ALA A 223 7.49 7.15 -12.09
CA ALA A 223 6.79 6.37 -11.08
C ALA A 223 5.33 6.84 -10.90
N LEU A 224 5.12 8.15 -10.80
CA LEU A 224 3.78 8.75 -10.76
C LEU A 224 2.98 8.36 -12.01
N ALA A 225 3.57 8.52 -13.20
CA ALA A 225 2.91 8.19 -14.46
C ALA A 225 2.50 6.72 -14.49
N PHE A 226 3.37 5.81 -14.07
CA PHE A 226 3.03 4.38 -13.98
C PHE A 226 1.83 4.11 -13.05
N LEU A 227 1.82 4.73 -11.85
CA LEU A 227 0.77 4.54 -10.86
C LEU A 227 -0.58 5.09 -11.32
N VAL A 228 -0.62 6.22 -12.05
CA VAL A 228 -1.87 6.89 -12.44
C VAL A 228 -2.34 6.50 -13.85
N TYR A 229 -1.43 6.18 -14.76
CA TYR A 229 -1.76 5.92 -16.17
C TYR A 229 -2.70 4.72 -16.33
N ASN A 230 -3.80 4.91 -17.07
CA ASN A 230 -4.80 3.89 -17.37
C ASN A 230 -5.24 3.10 -16.13
N ASN A 231 -5.46 3.80 -15.01
CA ASN A 231 -5.77 3.18 -13.73
C ASN A 231 -7.26 3.34 -13.36
N SER A 232 -8.12 2.56 -14.00
CA SER A 232 -9.57 2.60 -13.75
C SER A 232 -10.00 1.92 -12.45
N GLU A 233 -9.11 1.16 -11.81
CA GLU A 233 -9.38 0.43 -10.57
C GLU A 233 -9.08 1.26 -9.31
N ALA A 234 -8.36 2.37 -9.45
CA ALA A 234 -8.16 3.31 -8.35
C ALA A 234 -9.47 4.02 -7.98
N SER A 235 -9.59 4.49 -6.74
CA SER A 235 -10.75 5.28 -6.35
C SER A 235 -10.81 6.60 -7.13
N GLY A 236 -12.04 7.02 -7.48
CA GLY A 236 -12.26 8.26 -8.23
C GLY A 236 -11.68 9.49 -7.53
N SER A 237 -11.75 9.51 -6.19
CA SER A 237 -11.20 10.57 -5.34
C SER A 237 -9.68 10.64 -5.42
N PHE A 238 -8.98 9.51 -5.45
CA PHE A 238 -7.53 9.47 -5.67
C PHE A 238 -7.14 10.03 -7.04
N ILE A 239 -7.80 9.57 -8.12
CA ILE A 239 -7.53 10.05 -9.48
C ILE A 239 -7.86 11.55 -9.60
N TYR A 240 -8.95 12.00 -8.99
CA TYR A 240 -9.32 13.41 -8.95
C TYR A 240 -8.25 14.26 -8.24
N GLY A 241 -7.75 13.80 -7.09
CA GLY A 241 -6.64 14.45 -6.40
C GLY A 241 -5.38 14.56 -7.26
N ALA A 242 -5.01 13.46 -7.94
CA ALA A 242 -3.85 13.40 -8.83
C ALA A 242 -4.03 14.22 -10.13
N ALA A 243 -5.27 14.46 -10.56
CA ALA A 243 -5.56 15.28 -11.74
C ALA A 243 -5.73 16.78 -11.42
N THR A 244 -5.92 17.12 -10.14
CA THR A 244 -6.18 18.51 -9.73
C THR A 244 -4.87 19.29 -9.67
N PRO A 245 -4.74 20.41 -10.40
CA PRO A 245 -3.53 21.21 -10.36
C PRO A 245 -3.30 21.75 -8.95
N SER A 246 -2.16 21.41 -8.35
CA SER A 246 -1.65 22.09 -7.17
C SER A 246 -1.56 23.58 -7.51
N ARG A 247 -2.28 24.43 -6.76
CA ARG A 247 -2.18 25.88 -6.94
C ARG A 247 -0.71 26.27 -6.83
N LEU A 248 -0.07 26.57 -7.96
CA LEU A 248 1.22 27.22 -8.00
C LEU A 248 1.16 28.43 -7.06
N PRO A 249 2.14 28.65 -6.17
CA PRO A 249 2.19 29.88 -5.41
C PRO A 249 2.15 31.03 -6.41
N ARG A 250 1.08 31.83 -6.35
CA ARG A 250 0.91 33.01 -7.19
C ARG A 250 2.23 33.78 -7.17
N ALA A 251 2.79 34.02 -8.34
CA ALA A 251 3.92 34.91 -8.55
C ALA A 251 3.51 36.38 -8.29
N GLU A 252 2.96 36.69 -7.12
CA GLU A 252 2.61 38.06 -6.70
C GLU A 252 3.86 38.86 -6.26
N GLY A 253 5.02 38.22 -6.13
CA GLY A 253 6.27 38.88 -5.71
C GLY A 253 7.08 39.59 -6.81
N ARG A 254 6.83 39.33 -8.11
CA ARG A 254 7.67 39.90 -9.19
C ARG A 254 7.18 41.24 -9.77
N ARG A 255 5.95 41.69 -9.45
CA ARG A 255 5.47 42.99 -9.93
C ARG A 255 5.92 44.18 -9.08
N ARG A 256 6.20 43.99 -7.78
CA ARG A 256 6.63 45.12 -6.91
C ARG A 256 8.06 45.60 -7.15
N ARG A 257 8.98 44.74 -7.63
CA ARG A 257 10.37 45.17 -7.93
C ARG A 257 10.53 45.99 -9.21
N LYS A 258 9.53 46.03 -10.11
CA LYS A 258 9.62 46.85 -11.33
C LYS A 258 9.10 48.29 -11.14
N GLU A 259 8.31 48.56 -10.12
CA GLU A 259 7.81 49.92 -9.85
C GLU A 259 8.75 50.72 -8.94
N GLU A 260 9.57 50.05 -8.13
CA GLU A 260 10.53 50.74 -7.23
C GLU A 260 11.84 51.13 -7.93
N SER A 261 12.21 50.49 -9.04
CA SER A 261 13.43 50.83 -9.82
C SER A 261 13.26 51.95 -10.85
N VAL A 262 12.09 52.60 -10.95
CA VAL A 262 11.83 53.68 -11.93
C VAL A 262 11.88 55.09 -11.30
N ARG A 263 12.13 55.21 -9.99
CA ARG A 263 12.10 56.50 -9.27
C ARG A 263 13.45 57.10 -8.87
N ILE A 264 14.57 56.47 -9.23
CA ILE A 264 15.90 56.99 -8.92
C ILE A 264 16.67 57.14 -10.22
N ASP A 265 16.43 58.23 -10.96
CA ASP A 265 17.37 58.81 -11.93
C ASP A 265 16.78 60.13 -12.49
N ARG A 266 16.75 61.16 -11.65
CA ARG A 266 16.72 62.56 -12.09
C ARG A 266 17.48 63.42 -11.09
N HIS A 267 18.79 63.45 -11.22
CA HIS A 267 19.61 64.65 -10.99
C HIS A 267 21.02 64.38 -11.51
N PHE A 268 21.26 64.76 -12.77
CA PHE A 268 22.60 65.01 -13.29
C PHE A 268 22.60 66.47 -13.75
N GLU A 269 23.14 67.35 -12.90
CA GLU A 269 23.46 68.72 -13.28
C GLU A 269 24.72 68.72 -14.14
N ILE A 270 24.64 69.42 -15.28
CA ILE A 270 25.76 69.69 -16.19
C ILE A 270 26.37 71.03 -15.77
N PRO A 271 27.66 71.15 -15.42
CA PRO A 271 28.31 72.45 -15.38
C PRO A 271 28.79 72.81 -16.78
N SER A 272 28.26 73.91 -17.31
CA SER A 272 28.80 74.60 -18.50
C SER A 272 29.89 75.60 -18.09
N PRO A 273 30.77 75.99 -19.04
CA PRO A 273 32.14 76.38 -18.77
C PRO A 273 32.31 77.88 -18.55
N SER A 274 33.46 78.28 -18.00
CA SER A 274 33.93 79.66 -18.09
C SER A 274 35.44 79.72 -18.34
N LEU A 275 35.76 80.62 -19.26
CA LEU A 275 37.04 81.06 -19.81
C LEU A 275 38.09 81.46 -18.76
#